data_AF-A0AAW7YQL3-F1
#
_entry.id   AF-A0AAW7YQL3-F1
#
_cell.length_a   1.000
_cell.length_b   1.000
_cell.length_c   1.000
_cell.angle_alpha   90.00
_cell.angle_beta   90.00
_cell.angle_gamma   90.00
#
_symmetry.space_group_name_H-M   'P 1'
#
loop_
_entity.id
_entity.type
_entity.pdbx_description
1 polymer ?
#
loop_
_entity_poly.entity_id
_entity_poly.type
_entity_poly.pdbx_seq_one_letter_code
_entity_poly.pdbx_strand_id
1 'polypeptide(L)'
;MNKLTKQEYKNIENKLNYEHIVNNKKQNRKISKLLLKRHNRDVSIIKNEYPNLSKSEITKVLDDYRNYKEFVKSSNILIDFPINYEDSNIRYFITKDDVEELKLAIEEMTSFIGKLEDIE
;
A
#
# COMPACT_ATOMS: atom_id res chain seq x y z
N MET A 1 24.49 23.85 5.76
CA MET A 1 23.19 23.53 6.39
C MET A 1 23.42 22.77 7.68
N ASN A 2 22.68 23.11 8.75
CA ASN A 2 22.81 22.44 10.04
C ASN A 2 22.05 21.12 10.01
N LYS A 3 22.76 20.01 10.24
CA LYS A 3 22.15 18.69 10.41
C LYS A 3 21.24 18.70 11.65
N LEU A 4 20.12 17.98 11.58
CA LEU A 4 19.26 17.74 12.74
C LEU A 4 20.09 17.15 13.88
N THR A 5 19.82 17.62 15.08
CA THR A 5 20.44 17.12 16.30
C THR A 5 19.90 15.73 16.63
N LYS A 6 20.70 14.92 17.34
CA LYS A 6 20.28 13.59 17.82
C LYS A 6 18.95 13.63 18.60
N GLN A 7 18.65 14.74 19.27
CA GLN A 7 17.44 14.92 20.05
C GLN A 7 16.20 15.12 19.16
N GLU A 8 16.36 15.85 18.05
CA GLU A 8 15.28 16.06 17.08
C GLU A 8 14.92 14.76 16.36
N TYR A 9 15.92 13.94 16.01
CA TYR A 9 15.70 12.58 15.50
C TYR A 9 14.86 11.74 16.47
N LYS A 10 15.26 11.71 17.75
CA LYS A 10 14.58 10.92 18.79
C LYS A 10 13.14 11.39 19.04
N ASN A 11 12.88 12.68 18.89
CA ASN A 11 11.54 13.25 19.01
C ASN A 11 10.63 12.89 17.81
N ILE A 12 11.18 12.86 16.60
CA ILE A 12 10.47 12.42 15.41
C ILE A 12 10.14 10.93 15.51
N GLU A 13 11.12 10.10 15.90
CA GLU A 13 10.96 8.66 16.12
C GLU A 13 9.87 8.35 17.18
N ASN A 14 9.87 9.06 18.31
CA ASN A 14 8.85 8.91 19.35
C ASN A 14 7.45 9.37 18.93
N LYS A 15 7.33 10.35 18.01
CA LYS A 15 6.02 10.78 17.47
C LYS A 15 5.52 9.87 16.36
N LEU A 16 6.43 9.34 15.54
CA LEU A 16 6.15 8.35 14.51
C LEU A 16 5.95 6.95 15.08
N ASN A 17 6.01 6.78 16.40
CA ASN A 17 5.97 5.51 17.10
C ASN A 17 4.80 4.65 16.59
N TYR A 18 5.16 3.81 15.62
CA TYR A 18 4.30 2.94 14.82
C TYR A 18 3.49 2.00 15.74
N GLU A 19 3.99 1.82 16.97
CA GLU A 19 3.34 1.14 18.07
C GLU A 19 1.95 1.71 18.41
N HIS A 20 1.68 3.02 18.31
CA HIS A 20 0.34 3.52 18.69
C HIS A 20 -0.77 3.12 17.72
N ILE A 21 -0.45 2.95 16.43
CA ILE A 21 -1.38 2.50 15.39
C ILE A 21 -1.51 0.97 15.41
N VAL A 22 -0.40 0.25 15.64
CA VAL A 22 -0.37 -1.22 15.61
C VAL A 22 -0.79 -1.87 16.94
N ASN A 23 -0.46 -1.27 18.09
CA ASN A 23 -0.71 -1.83 19.43
C ASN A 23 -2.08 -1.48 20.02
N ASN A 24 -2.91 -0.65 19.38
CA ASN A 24 -4.29 -0.44 19.82
C ASN A 24 -5.20 -1.60 19.38
N LYS A 25 -4.99 -2.77 19.99
CA LYS A 25 -5.69 -4.05 19.72
C LYS A 25 -7.22 -3.90 19.69
N LYS A 26 -7.78 -2.97 20.48
CA LYS A 26 -9.23 -2.70 20.51
C LYS A 26 -9.69 -1.95 19.25
N GLN A 27 -8.98 -0.90 18.85
CA GLN A 27 -9.29 -0.16 17.62
C GLN A 27 -9.07 -1.03 16.38
N ASN A 28 -7.96 -1.76 16.31
CA ASN A 28 -7.66 -2.67 15.20
C ASN A 28 -8.74 -3.75 15.05
N ARG A 29 -9.19 -4.38 16.15
CA ARG A 29 -10.34 -5.31 16.12
C ARG A 29 -11.63 -4.66 15.61
N LYS A 30 -11.92 -3.41 15.97
CA LYS A 30 -13.12 -2.71 15.50
C LYS A 30 -13.04 -2.47 13.99
N ILE A 31 -11.88 -2.03 13.50
CA ILE A 31 -11.63 -1.81 12.08
C ILE A 31 -11.74 -3.13 11.31
N SER A 32 -11.08 -4.21 11.76
CA SER A 32 -11.18 -5.52 11.11
C SER A 32 -12.61 -6.04 11.03
N LYS A 33 -13.41 -5.87 12.10
CA LYS A 33 -14.84 -6.23 12.09
C LYS A 33 -15.65 -5.43 11.06
N LEU A 34 -15.37 -4.13 10.93
CA LEU A 34 -16.06 -3.28 9.96
C LEU A 34 -15.67 -3.66 8.53
N LEU A 35 -14.39 -3.93 8.27
CA LEU A 35 -13.91 -4.40 6.98
C LEU A 35 -14.54 -5.73 6.59
N LEU A 36 -14.62 -6.69 7.52
CA LEU A 36 -15.26 -7.99 7.28
C LEU A 36 -16.76 -7.84 6.99
N LYS A 37 -17.47 -6.97 7.72
CA LYS A 37 -18.89 -6.68 7.47
C LYS A 37 -19.10 -6.09 6.08
N ARG A 38 -18.24 -5.14 5.66
CA ARG A 38 -18.29 -4.55 4.32
C ARG A 38 -18.05 -5.61 3.25
N HIS A 39 -16.98 -6.40 3.39
CA HIS A 39 -16.67 -7.50 2.47
C HIS A 39 -17.85 -8.46 2.31
N ASN A 40 -18.45 -8.91 3.42
CA ASN A 40 -19.61 -9.81 3.37
C ASN A 40 -20.83 -9.19 2.69
N ARG A 41 -21.04 -7.87 2.85
CA ARG A 41 -22.10 -7.15 2.15
C ARG A 41 -21.83 -7.12 0.65
N ASP A 42 -20.61 -6.80 0.24
CA ASP A 42 -20.22 -6.72 -1.17
C ASP A 42 -20.36 -8.09 -1.86
N VAL A 43 -19.90 -9.17 -1.19
CA VAL A 43 -20.13 -10.55 -1.64
C VAL A 43 -21.62 -10.87 -1.80
N SER A 44 -22.46 -10.43 -0.86
CA SER A 44 -23.91 -10.68 -0.92
C SER A 44 -24.58 -9.92 -2.06
N ILE A 45 -24.17 -8.69 -2.35
CA ILE A 45 -24.71 -7.90 -3.46
C ILE A 45 -24.39 -8.59 -4.78
N ILE A 46 -23.11 -8.94 -5.00
CA ILE A 46 -22.68 -9.62 -6.22
C ILE A 46 -23.35 -10.98 -6.36
N LYS A 47 -23.53 -11.74 -5.27
CA LYS A 47 -24.22 -13.03 -5.32
C LYS A 47 -25.69 -12.90 -5.73
N ASN A 48 -26.35 -11.81 -5.35
CA ASN A 48 -27.73 -11.54 -5.74
C ASN A 48 -27.83 -11.13 -7.22
N GLU A 49 -26.88 -10.34 -7.72
CA GLU A 49 -26.82 -9.93 -9.13
C GLU A 49 -26.36 -11.07 -10.05
N TYR A 50 -25.47 -11.93 -9.57
CA TYR A 50 -24.88 -13.05 -10.31
C TYR A 50 -25.04 -14.37 -9.52
N PRO A 51 -26.25 -14.96 -9.50
CA PRO A 51 -26.55 -16.15 -8.71
C PRO A 51 -25.70 -17.37 -9.08
N ASN A 52 -25.20 -17.43 -10.32
CA ASN A 52 -24.41 -18.54 -10.84
C ASN A 52 -22.96 -18.54 -10.34
N LEU A 53 -22.44 -17.39 -9.89
CA LEU A 53 -21.08 -17.32 -9.36
C LEU A 53 -21.01 -17.90 -7.95
N SER A 54 -20.01 -18.75 -7.69
CA SER A 54 -19.76 -19.25 -6.35
C SER A 54 -19.25 -18.12 -5.44
N LYS A 55 -19.49 -18.27 -4.14
CA LYS A 55 -18.98 -17.31 -3.14
C LYS A 55 -17.46 -17.17 -3.20
N SER A 56 -16.75 -18.27 -3.49
CA SER A 56 -15.30 -18.31 -3.64
C SER A 56 -14.81 -17.49 -4.83
N GLU A 57 -15.48 -17.60 -5.99
CA GLU A 57 -15.12 -16.81 -7.18
C GLU A 57 -15.33 -15.32 -6.93
N ILE A 58 -16.46 -14.95 -6.33
CA ILE A 58 -16.76 -13.56 -5.96
C ILE A 58 -15.70 -13.01 -4.99
N THR A 59 -15.31 -13.81 -4.00
CA THR A 59 -14.31 -13.39 -2.99
C THR A 59 -12.94 -13.19 -3.63
N LYS A 60 -12.49 -14.10 -4.50
CA LYS A 60 -11.22 -13.95 -5.23
C LYS A 60 -11.15 -12.65 -6.00
N VAL A 61 -12.17 -12.36 -6.81
CA VAL A 61 -12.22 -11.14 -7.63
C VAL A 61 -12.20 -9.88 -6.75
N LEU A 62 -12.93 -9.89 -5.62
CA LEU A 62 -12.94 -8.76 -4.70
C LEU A 62 -11.59 -8.53 -4.02
N ASP A 63 -10.92 -9.59 -3.60
CA ASP A 63 -9.60 -9.52 -2.99
C ASP A 63 -8.54 -9.07 -4.00
N ASP A 64 -8.56 -9.63 -5.22
CA ASP A 64 -7.65 -9.27 -6.31
C ASP A 64 -7.80 -7.80 -6.70
N TYR A 65 -9.04 -7.31 -6.87
CA TYR A 65 -9.32 -5.91 -7.17
C TYR A 65 -8.87 -4.97 -6.06
N ARG A 66 -9.06 -5.36 -4.79
CA ARG A 66 -8.60 -4.55 -3.65
C ARG A 66 -7.08 -4.48 -3.61
N ASN A 67 -6.40 -5.60 -3.81
CA ASN A 67 -4.95 -5.67 -3.84
C ASN A 67 -4.39 -4.85 -5.00
N TYR A 68 -4.98 -4.97 -6.19
CA TYR A 68 -4.64 -4.15 -7.35
C TYR A 68 -4.81 -2.66 -7.07
N LYS A 69 -5.92 -2.25 -6.45
CA LYS A 69 -6.17 -0.83 -6.12
C LYS A 69 -5.16 -0.28 -5.11
N GLU A 70 -4.81 -1.05 -4.08
CA GLU A 70 -3.78 -0.64 -3.12
C GLU A 70 -2.39 -0.62 -3.74
N PHE A 71 -2.08 -1.55 -4.65
CA PHE A 71 -0.85 -1.53 -5.45
C PHE A 71 -0.78 -0.27 -6.31
N VAL A 72 -1.78 0.02 -7.15
CA VAL A 72 -1.83 1.23 -7.99
C VAL A 72 -1.69 2.49 -7.15
N LYS A 73 -2.39 2.57 -6.01
CA LYS A 73 -2.28 3.71 -5.10
C LYS A 73 -0.87 3.88 -4.54
N SER A 74 -0.25 2.78 -4.11
CA SER A 74 1.12 2.80 -3.56
C SER A 74 2.14 3.14 -4.64
N SER A 75 2.00 2.59 -5.85
CA SER A 75 2.83 2.90 -7.01
C SER A 75 2.70 4.37 -7.40
N ASN A 76 1.49 4.95 -7.40
CA ASN A 76 1.31 6.39 -7.66
C ASN A 76 1.99 7.25 -6.59
N ILE A 77 1.90 6.87 -5.30
CA ILE A 77 2.62 7.58 -4.23
C ILE A 77 4.15 7.53 -4.45
N LEU A 78 4.68 6.41 -4.95
CA LEU A 78 6.10 6.23 -5.25
C LEU A 78 6.53 7.00 -6.52
N ILE A 79 5.72 6.99 -7.56
CA ILE A 79 5.97 7.75 -8.80
C ILE A 79 5.98 9.24 -8.51
N ASP A 80 4.99 9.72 -7.75
CA ASP A 80 4.85 11.11 -7.37
C ASP A 80 5.74 11.46 -6.16
N PHE A 81 6.53 10.51 -5.63
CA PHE A 81 7.35 10.71 -4.44
C PHE A 81 8.28 11.94 -4.55
N PRO A 82 9.00 12.16 -5.66
CA PRO A 82 9.88 13.33 -5.78
C PRO A 82 9.12 14.66 -5.71
N ILE A 83 7.85 14.68 -6.13
CA ILE A 83 6.96 15.86 -6.17
C ILE A 83 6.27 16.04 -4.81
N ASN A 84 5.65 14.97 -4.29
CA ASN A 84 4.94 14.93 -3.01
C ASN A 84 5.84 15.29 -1.82
N TYR A 85 7.14 15.05 -1.97
CA TYR A 85 8.15 15.23 -0.93
C TYR A 85 9.24 16.21 -1.34
N GLU A 86 9.02 17.02 -2.39
CA GLU A 86 9.99 17.99 -2.92
C GLU A 86 10.45 19.00 -1.86
N ASP A 87 9.50 19.52 -1.08
CA ASP A 87 9.74 20.46 0.04
C ASP A 87 10.03 19.74 1.37
N SER A 88 10.05 18.41 1.38
CA SER A 88 10.30 17.64 2.59
C SER A 88 11.80 17.42 2.80
N ASN A 89 12.22 17.35 4.07
CA ASN A 89 13.57 16.93 4.43
C ASN A 89 13.90 15.47 4.05
N ILE A 90 12.97 14.74 3.40
CA ILE A 90 13.19 13.36 2.96
C ILE A 90 14.24 13.26 1.85
N ARG A 91 14.47 14.34 1.07
CA ARG A 91 15.64 14.43 0.17
C ARG A 91 16.99 14.26 0.87
N TYR A 92 17.06 14.37 2.21
CA TYR A 92 18.27 14.04 2.99
C TYR A 92 18.38 12.56 3.37
N PHE A 93 17.31 11.79 3.22
CA PHE A 93 17.21 10.37 3.59
C PHE A 93 17.22 9.43 2.40
N ILE A 94 16.74 9.89 1.24
CA ILE A 94 16.73 9.13 -0.01
C ILE A 94 17.68 9.81 -0.97
N THR A 95 18.78 9.12 -1.28
CA THR A 95 19.79 9.57 -2.23
C THR A 95 19.32 9.35 -3.67
N LYS A 96 20.02 9.96 -4.62
CA LYS A 96 19.75 9.74 -6.04
C LYS A 96 19.94 8.27 -6.43
N ASP A 97 20.87 7.58 -5.77
CA ASP A 97 21.17 6.16 -6.02
C ASP A 97 20.03 5.28 -5.52
N ASP A 98 19.46 5.57 -4.34
CA ASP A 98 18.28 4.86 -3.81
C ASP A 98 17.06 4.97 -4.75
N VAL A 99 16.86 6.13 -5.39
CA VAL A 99 15.80 6.34 -6.38
C VAL A 99 16.06 5.55 -7.66
N GLU A 100 17.31 5.47 -8.09
CA GLU A 100 17.67 4.77 -9.32
C GLU A 100 17.55 3.25 -9.17
N GLU A 101 17.93 2.70 -8.02
CA GLU A 101 17.69 1.29 -7.68
C GLU A 101 16.20 0.95 -7.64
N LEU A 102 15.37 1.82 -7.06
CA LEU A 102 13.91 1.64 -7.04
C LEU A 102 13.29 1.65 -8.44
N LYS A 103 13.73 2.53 -9.33
CA LYS A 103 13.28 2.53 -10.73
C LYS A 103 13.63 1.22 -11.42
N LEU A 104 14.86 0.76 -11.25
CA LEU A 104 15.36 -0.46 -11.88
C LEU A 104 14.56 -1.69 -11.40
N ALA A 105 14.27 -1.77 -10.10
CA ALA A 105 13.41 -2.81 -9.55
C ALA A 105 11.98 -2.77 -10.13
N ILE A 106 11.39 -1.57 -10.31
CA ILE A 106 10.07 -1.42 -10.91
C ILE A 106 10.09 -1.85 -12.39
N GLU A 107 11.12 -1.49 -13.15
CA GLU A 107 11.30 -1.90 -14.55
C GLU A 107 11.43 -3.42 -14.68
N GLU A 108 12.20 -4.06 -13.80
CA GLU A 108 12.35 -5.53 -13.75
C GLU A 108 11.03 -6.22 -13.42
N MET A 109 10.29 -5.72 -12.42
CA MET A 109 8.96 -6.24 -12.07
C MET A 109 7.97 -6.07 -13.23
N THR A 110 8.00 -4.94 -13.92
CA THR A 110 7.13 -4.66 -15.08
C THR A 110 7.45 -5.61 -16.24
N SER A 111 8.75 -5.81 -16.54
CA SER A 111 9.22 -6.77 -17.56
C SER A 111 8.82 -8.21 -17.22
N PHE A 112 8.93 -8.59 -15.95
CA PHE A 112 8.51 -9.92 -15.49
C PHE A 112 7.01 -10.16 -15.67
N ILE A 113 6.17 -9.19 -15.30
CA ILE A 113 4.72 -9.27 -15.48
C ILE A 113 4.36 -9.33 -16.97
N GLY A 114 4.95 -8.47 -17.81
CA GLY A 114 4.69 -8.49 -19.25
C GLY A 114 5.02 -9.85 -19.89
N LYS A 115 6.11 -10.49 -19.48
CA LYS A 115 6.44 -11.85 -19.92
C LYS A 115 5.44 -12.90 -19.46
N LEU A 116 4.77 -12.72 -18.33
CA LEU A 116 3.72 -13.62 -17.87
C LEU A 116 2.44 -13.43 -18.68
N GLU A 117 2.14 -12.20 -19.09
CA GLU A 117 1.00 -11.86 -19.94
C GLU A 117 1.20 -12.35 -21.40
N ASP A 118 2.44 -12.37 -21.90
CA ASP A 118 2.79 -12.88 -23.24
C ASP A 118 2.80 -14.42 -23.37
N ILE A 119 2.62 -15.17 -22.27
CA ILE A 119 2.62 -16.64 -22.24
C ILE A 119 1.17 -17.23 -22.35
N GLU A 120 0.15 -16.37 -22.38
CA GLU A 120 -1.25 -16.72 -22.75
C GLU A 120 -1.48 -16.63 -24.27
#